data_AF-A0A7S3KQG4-F1
#
_entry.id   AF-A0A7S3KQG4-F1
#
_cell.length_a   1.000
_cell.length_b   1.000
_cell.length_c   1.000
_cell.angle_alpha   90.00
_cell.angle_beta   90.00
_cell.angle_gamma   90.00
#
_symmetry.space_group_name_H-M   'P 1'
#
loop_
_entity.id
_entity.type
_entity.pdbx_description
1 polymer ?
#
loop_
_entity_poly.entity_id
_entity_poly.type
_entity_poly.pdbx_seq_one_letter_code
_entity_poly.pdbx_strand_id
1 'polypeptide(L)'
;MLYYRHKIICRRLTFADITKSCELTSSGELIYNGREEIAVVYYRTGYSPSQYLDQSDWDARVTLEKSLAIKCPSIDLHLLTFKKIQEVLSKNEHWYKMIGCCNFMNINGLFHDQMWGFDDLDEETEAAMEDAKLNPDNYVLKTQREGGGNNYFGDDIPFVLEQTEKLDSYSLMRKINAQQFEGAFLGKGKVLKGKCLSEIGIFGTILVKIGSKSEREVIINKDTGILMRTKGANTNEGGVYG
;
A
#
# COMPACT_ATOMS: atom_id res chain seq x y z
N MET A 1 1.70 -23.72 6.65
CA MET A 1 1.85 -24.21 5.25
C MET A 1 3.32 -24.31 4.84
N LEU A 2 4.16 -23.28 5.09
CA LEU A 2 5.60 -23.30 4.73
C LEU A 2 6.37 -24.50 5.31
N TYR A 3 6.25 -24.78 6.61
CA TYR A 3 6.93 -25.94 7.20
C TYR A 3 6.46 -27.27 6.60
N TYR A 4 5.14 -27.50 6.51
CA TYR A 4 4.61 -28.77 6.03
C TYR A 4 5.00 -29.07 4.57
N ARG A 5 4.99 -28.06 3.69
CA ARG A 5 5.25 -28.23 2.26
C ARG A 5 6.72 -28.05 1.87
N HIS A 6 7.43 -27.14 2.52
CA HIS A 6 8.79 -26.73 2.13
C HIS A 6 9.84 -26.99 3.21
N LYS A 7 9.43 -27.49 4.39
CA LYS A 7 10.31 -27.71 5.55
C LYS A 7 11.02 -26.43 6.03
N ILE A 8 10.46 -25.27 5.70
CA ILE A 8 10.94 -23.96 6.16
C ILE A 8 10.32 -23.64 7.53
N ILE A 9 11.17 -23.37 8.51
CA ILE A 9 10.76 -22.94 9.85
C ILE A 9 10.31 -21.49 9.79
N CYS A 10 9.23 -21.15 10.50
CA CYS A 10 8.76 -19.78 10.62
C CYS A 10 8.66 -19.39 12.09
N ARG A 11 9.11 -18.18 12.42
CA ARG A 11 8.94 -17.54 13.73
C ARG A 11 8.02 -16.34 13.56
N ARG A 12 7.13 -16.12 14.52
CA ARG A 12 6.28 -14.93 14.59
C ARG A 12 6.83 -14.07 15.71
N LEU A 13 7.40 -12.93 15.36
CA LEU A 13 8.07 -12.02 16.28
C LEU A 13 7.44 -10.64 16.16
N THR A 14 7.22 -9.99 17.30
CA THR A 14 6.93 -8.56 17.37
C THR A 14 8.22 -7.76 17.26
N PHE A 15 8.13 -6.44 17.06
CA PHE A 15 9.31 -5.57 17.12
C PHE A 15 10.02 -5.64 18.48
N ALA A 16 9.26 -5.70 19.57
CA ALA A 16 9.82 -5.93 20.90
C ALA A 16 10.58 -7.26 21.04
N ASP A 17 10.11 -8.35 20.39
CA ASP A 17 10.82 -9.63 20.38
C ASP A 17 12.13 -9.54 19.58
N ILE A 18 12.12 -8.79 18.47
CA ILE A 18 13.32 -8.57 17.65
C ILE A 18 14.39 -7.85 18.48
N THR A 19 14.02 -6.76 19.17
CA THR A 19 14.94 -6.01 20.02
C THR A 19 15.54 -6.86 21.15
N LYS A 20 14.80 -7.84 21.67
CA LYS A 20 15.24 -8.69 22.79
C LYS A 20 16.01 -9.93 22.37
N SER A 21 15.68 -10.50 21.21
CA SER A 21 16.08 -11.86 20.85
C SER A 21 16.81 -11.97 19.52
N CYS A 22 16.96 -10.88 18.77
CA CYS A 22 17.74 -10.85 17.55
C CYS A 22 19.00 -10.01 17.70
N GLU A 23 20.09 -10.48 17.10
CA GLU A 23 21.36 -9.77 17.04
C GLU A 23 21.79 -9.64 15.57
N LEU A 24 22.25 -8.45 15.18
CA LEU A 24 22.86 -8.21 13.87
C LEU A 24 24.38 -8.39 14.01
N THR A 25 24.94 -9.36 13.31
CA THR A 25 26.40 -9.59 13.31
C THR A 25 27.15 -8.48 12.57
N SER A 26 28.48 -8.44 12.72
CA SER A 26 29.34 -7.53 11.95
C SER A 26 29.32 -7.80 10.43
N SER A 27 29.00 -9.03 10.02
CA SER A 27 28.84 -9.43 8.62
C SER A 27 27.42 -9.22 8.08
N GLY A 28 26.47 -8.85 8.94
CA GLY A 28 25.11 -8.46 8.58
C GLY A 28 24.06 -9.57 8.66
N GLU A 29 24.43 -10.79 9.08
CA GLU A 29 23.45 -11.84 9.38
C GLU A 29 22.58 -11.44 10.58
N LEU A 30 21.28 -11.75 10.51
CA LEU A 30 20.35 -11.53 11.61
C LEU A 30 20.14 -12.85 12.37
N ILE A 31 20.66 -12.94 13.59
CA ILE A 31 20.66 -14.17 14.38
C ILE A 31 19.60 -14.11 15.47
N TYR A 32 18.66 -15.05 15.47
CA TYR A 32 17.66 -15.22 16.50
C TYR A 32 18.14 -16.20 17.59
N ASN A 33 18.06 -15.76 18.85
CA ASN A 33 18.45 -16.51 20.05
C ASN A 33 19.87 -17.13 19.96
N GLY A 34 20.78 -16.48 19.26
CA GLY A 34 22.18 -16.93 19.09
C GLY A 34 22.34 -18.25 18.31
N ARG A 35 21.31 -18.71 17.59
CA ARG A 35 21.31 -20.05 16.97
C ARG A 35 20.79 -20.09 15.54
N GLU A 36 19.74 -19.31 15.25
CA GLU A 36 19.03 -19.41 13.98
C GLU A 36 19.28 -18.14 13.15
N GLU A 37 19.90 -18.27 11.96
CA GLU A 37 19.97 -17.15 11.01
C GLU A 37 18.62 -16.94 10.32
N ILE A 38 18.14 -15.70 10.31
CA ILE A 38 16.91 -15.31 9.62
C ILE A 38 17.23 -14.96 8.17
N ALA A 39 16.78 -15.80 7.24
CA ALA A 39 16.95 -15.58 5.80
C ALA A 39 15.91 -14.62 5.18
N VAL A 40 14.69 -14.56 5.74
CA VAL A 40 13.57 -13.78 5.20
C VAL A 40 12.79 -13.09 6.32
N VAL A 41 12.55 -11.80 6.16
CA VAL A 41 11.67 -10.99 7.01
C VAL A 41 10.38 -10.71 6.24
N TYR A 42 9.28 -11.32 6.67
CA TYR A 42 7.95 -11.12 6.06
C TYR A 42 7.08 -10.24 6.96
N TYR A 43 6.88 -8.99 6.55
CA TYR A 43 6.16 -8.01 7.35
C TYR A 43 4.65 -8.29 7.35
N ARG A 44 4.09 -8.35 8.56
CA ARG A 44 2.63 -8.36 8.82
C ARG A 44 2.21 -7.24 9.78
N THR A 45 3.11 -6.28 9.98
CA THR A 45 2.99 -5.07 10.80
C THR A 45 3.95 -4.02 10.22
N GLY A 46 3.94 -2.81 10.75
CA GLY A 46 4.84 -1.72 10.38
C GLY A 46 4.40 -0.91 9.15
N TYR A 47 3.12 -0.99 8.77
CA TYR A 47 2.50 -0.21 7.68
C TYR A 47 1.67 0.99 8.20
N SER A 48 1.48 1.10 9.51
CA SER A 48 0.81 2.25 10.15
C SER A 48 1.66 2.77 11.31
N PRO A 49 1.71 4.10 11.55
CA PRO A 49 2.42 4.67 12.69
C PRO A 49 1.98 4.08 14.05
N SER A 50 0.70 3.72 14.20
CA SER A 50 0.19 3.13 15.45
C SER A 50 0.75 1.74 15.78
N GLN A 51 1.49 1.14 14.86
CA GLN A 51 2.16 -0.15 15.03
C GLN A 51 3.61 -0.01 15.54
N TYR A 52 4.08 1.23 15.71
CA TYR A 52 5.35 1.56 16.33
C TYR A 52 5.02 2.27 17.64
N LEU A 53 5.17 1.56 18.76
CA LEU A 53 4.76 2.04 20.08
C LEU A 53 5.76 3.06 20.64
N ASP A 54 7.05 2.86 20.37
CA ASP A 54 8.13 3.74 20.78
C ASP A 54 9.34 3.64 19.83
N GLN A 55 10.42 4.34 20.16
CA GLN A 55 11.65 4.37 19.37
C GLN A 55 12.27 2.98 19.18
N SER A 56 12.11 2.06 20.12
CA SER A 56 12.70 0.73 20.02
C SER A 56 12.09 -0.09 18.88
N ASP A 57 10.82 0.15 18.53
CA ASP A 57 10.19 -0.49 17.38
C ASP A 57 10.75 0.04 16.05
N TRP A 58 11.07 1.34 16.00
CA TRP A 58 11.76 1.94 14.85
C TRP A 58 13.17 1.41 14.71
N ASP A 59 13.91 1.28 15.82
CA ASP A 59 15.27 0.74 15.84
C ASP A 59 15.28 -0.75 15.43
N ALA A 60 14.26 -1.51 15.83
CA ALA A 60 14.05 -2.88 15.37
C ALA A 60 13.84 -2.91 13.85
N ARG A 61 12.98 -2.04 13.31
CA ARG A 61 12.77 -1.93 11.86
C ARG A 61 14.06 -1.59 11.12
N VAL A 62 14.85 -0.64 11.62
CA VAL A 62 16.16 -0.29 11.04
C VAL A 62 17.12 -1.49 11.06
N THR A 63 17.15 -2.24 12.17
CA THR A 63 17.96 -3.46 12.30
C THR A 63 17.58 -4.50 11.26
N LEU A 64 16.27 -4.75 11.07
CA LEU A 64 15.79 -5.68 10.04
C LEU A 64 16.22 -5.23 8.65
N GLU A 65 16.01 -3.96 8.28
CA GLU A 65 16.36 -3.44 6.95
C GLU A 65 17.87 -3.51 6.67
N LYS A 66 18.71 -3.26 7.68
CA LYS A 66 20.19 -3.35 7.57
C LYS A 66 20.72 -4.78 7.44
N SER A 67 19.95 -5.79 7.84
CA SER A 67 20.38 -7.19 7.77
C SER A 67 20.45 -7.73 6.34
N LEU A 68 21.20 -8.82 6.15
CA LEU A 68 21.25 -9.59 4.91
C LEU A 68 19.95 -10.35 4.59
N ALA A 69 19.03 -10.46 5.55
CA ALA A 69 17.74 -11.11 5.33
C ALA A 69 17.00 -10.45 4.16
N ILE A 70 16.28 -11.23 3.37
CA ILE A 70 15.42 -10.71 2.30
C ILE A 70 14.16 -10.11 2.94
N LYS A 71 13.88 -8.83 2.69
CA LYS A 71 12.69 -8.17 3.21
C LYS A 71 11.52 -8.33 2.24
N CYS A 72 10.34 -8.58 2.79
CA CYS A 72 9.09 -8.70 2.04
C CYS A 72 7.99 -7.85 2.70
N PRO A 73 7.77 -6.60 2.24
CA PRO A 73 8.63 -5.82 1.32
C PRO A 73 9.84 -5.18 2.04
N SER A 74 10.87 -4.81 1.30
CA SER A 74 11.91 -3.87 1.76
C SER A 74 11.36 -2.44 1.90
N ILE A 75 12.11 -1.56 2.58
CA ILE A 75 11.64 -0.19 2.84
C ILE A 75 11.36 0.62 1.56
N ASP A 76 12.16 0.47 0.52
CA ASP A 76 11.95 1.11 -0.79
C ASP A 76 10.65 0.62 -1.44
N LEU A 77 10.40 -0.69 -1.45
CA LEU A 77 9.15 -1.26 -1.96
C LEU A 77 7.93 -0.83 -1.12
N HIS A 78 8.11 -0.62 0.19
CA HIS A 78 7.06 -0.06 1.04
C HIS A 78 6.75 1.40 0.67
N LEU A 79 7.78 2.22 0.42
CA LEU A 79 7.57 3.62 -0.02
C LEU A 79 6.84 3.70 -1.35
N LEU A 80 7.05 2.73 -2.26
CA LEU A 80 6.33 2.67 -3.53
C LEU A 80 4.81 2.45 -3.39
N THR A 81 4.31 2.06 -2.22
CA THR A 81 2.86 1.90 -1.99
C THR A 81 2.16 3.21 -1.65
N PHE A 82 2.91 4.30 -1.46
CA PHE A 82 2.37 5.58 -1.01
C PHE A 82 1.45 6.17 -2.09
N LYS A 83 0.41 6.87 -1.65
CA LYS A 83 -0.58 7.49 -2.56
C LYS A 83 0.08 8.58 -3.41
N LYS A 84 1.10 9.24 -2.88
CA LYS A 84 1.94 10.16 -3.65
C LYS A 84 2.66 9.48 -4.81
N ILE A 85 3.19 8.28 -4.62
CA ILE A 85 3.81 7.53 -5.71
C ILE A 85 2.76 7.10 -6.74
N GLN A 86 1.57 6.69 -6.28
CA GLN A 86 0.45 6.39 -7.18
C GLN A 86 0.04 7.61 -8.03
N GLU A 87 -0.01 8.80 -7.42
CA GLU A 87 -0.29 10.07 -8.10
C GLU A 87 0.79 10.42 -9.12
N VAL A 88 2.07 10.39 -8.74
CA VAL A 88 3.17 10.65 -9.69
C VAL A 88 3.11 9.67 -10.86
N LEU A 89 2.82 8.39 -10.60
CA LEU A 89 2.67 7.37 -11.62
C LEU A 89 1.32 7.41 -12.36
N SER A 90 0.39 8.32 -12.04
CA SER A 90 -0.80 8.51 -12.88
C SER A 90 -0.46 9.26 -14.17
N LYS A 91 0.64 10.03 -14.18
CA LYS A 91 1.11 10.82 -15.33
C LYS A 91 1.92 9.95 -16.31
N ASN A 92 1.51 9.94 -17.58
CA ASN A 92 2.06 9.09 -18.64
C ASN A 92 3.57 9.25 -18.89
N GLU A 93 4.09 10.47 -18.72
CA GLU A 93 5.48 10.83 -18.98
C GLU A 93 6.52 10.02 -18.17
N HIS A 94 6.17 9.59 -16.96
CA HIS A 94 7.06 8.77 -16.13
C HIS A 94 7.15 7.34 -16.67
N TRP A 95 6.04 6.77 -17.13
CA TRP A 95 6.02 5.43 -17.71
C TRP A 95 6.78 5.33 -19.01
N TYR A 96 6.69 6.35 -19.87
CA TYR A 96 7.47 6.39 -21.11
C TYR A 96 8.98 6.29 -20.85
N LYS A 97 9.46 6.93 -19.78
CA LYS A 97 10.86 6.86 -19.36
C LYS A 97 11.22 5.51 -18.74
N MET A 98 10.31 4.89 -17.98
CA MET A 98 10.58 3.66 -17.22
C MET A 98 10.49 2.39 -18.06
N ILE A 99 9.45 2.26 -18.88
CA ILE A 99 9.14 1.00 -19.60
C ILE A 99 9.03 1.19 -21.12
N GLY A 100 9.11 2.42 -21.62
CA GLY A 100 8.97 2.75 -23.03
C GLY A 100 7.50 2.86 -23.49
N CYS A 101 7.28 3.67 -24.52
CA CYS A 101 5.95 4.01 -25.02
C CYS A 101 5.12 2.78 -25.44
N CYS A 102 5.72 1.85 -26.20
CA CYS A 102 5.02 0.65 -26.67
C CYS A 102 4.51 -0.25 -25.53
N ASN A 103 5.29 -0.40 -24.45
CA ASN A 103 4.86 -1.21 -23.31
C ASN A 103 3.78 -0.49 -22.49
N PHE A 104 3.90 0.84 -22.35
CA PHE A 104 2.90 1.62 -21.63
C PHE A 104 1.53 1.58 -22.30
N MET A 105 1.46 1.63 -23.64
CA MET A 105 0.18 1.53 -24.37
C MET A 105 -0.61 0.24 -24.04
N ASN A 106 0.05 -0.82 -23.58
CA ASN A 106 -0.62 -2.06 -23.19
C ASN A 106 -1.27 -1.99 -21.79
N ILE A 107 -0.90 -1.02 -20.96
CA ILE A 107 -1.33 -0.91 -19.56
C ILE A 107 -1.95 0.45 -19.19
N ASN A 108 -1.91 1.44 -20.09
CA ASN A 108 -2.35 2.80 -19.80
C ASN A 108 -3.81 2.88 -19.30
N GLY A 109 -4.71 2.03 -19.83
CA GLY A 109 -6.10 1.95 -19.41
C GLY A 109 -6.33 1.38 -18.00
N LEU A 110 -5.28 0.92 -17.32
CA LEU A 110 -5.34 0.46 -15.92
C LEU A 110 -5.13 1.60 -14.92
N PHE A 111 -4.55 2.72 -15.35
CA PHE A 111 -4.26 3.85 -14.48
C PHE A 111 -5.43 4.80 -14.45
N HIS A 112 -5.76 5.26 -13.25
CA HIS A 112 -6.69 6.37 -13.08
C HIS A 112 -5.89 7.66 -13.11
N ASP A 113 -5.92 8.34 -14.25
CA ASP A 113 -5.15 9.56 -14.51
C ASP A 113 -5.67 10.79 -13.75
N GLN A 114 -6.94 10.80 -13.37
CA GLN A 114 -7.55 11.87 -12.56
C GLN A 114 -7.16 11.82 -11.08
N MET A 115 -5.88 12.06 -10.81
CA MET A 115 -5.29 12.15 -9.47
C MET A 115 -4.29 13.32 -9.41
N TRP A 116 -4.42 14.15 -8.39
CA TRP A 116 -3.67 15.40 -8.24
C TRP A 116 -3.08 15.49 -6.83
N GLY A 117 -1.84 15.95 -6.75
CA GLY A 117 -1.18 16.31 -5.49
C GLY A 117 -1.10 17.82 -5.34
N PHE A 118 -0.70 18.27 -4.15
CA PHE A 118 -0.70 19.69 -3.81
C PHE A 118 0.71 20.28 -3.68
N ASP A 119 1.74 19.57 -4.15
CA ASP A 119 3.11 20.07 -4.13
C ASP A 119 3.31 21.21 -5.14
N ASP A 120 2.64 21.10 -6.29
CA ASP A 120 2.62 22.10 -7.36
C ASP A 120 1.15 22.42 -7.68
N LEU A 121 0.71 23.63 -7.31
CA LEU A 121 -0.64 24.12 -7.64
C LEU A 121 -0.67 24.64 -9.08
N ASP A 122 -0.56 23.73 -10.04
CA ASP A 122 -0.77 24.04 -11.45
C ASP A 122 -2.25 24.29 -11.78
N GLU A 123 -2.54 24.87 -12.95
CA GLU A 123 -3.90 25.22 -13.37
C GLU A 123 -4.87 24.03 -13.32
N GLU A 124 -4.38 22.82 -13.60
CA GLU A 124 -5.20 21.59 -13.56
C GLU A 124 -5.55 21.20 -12.12
N THR A 125 -4.57 21.26 -11.22
CA THR A 125 -4.76 20.96 -9.80
C THR A 125 -5.69 21.98 -9.15
N GLU A 126 -5.53 23.28 -9.44
CA GLU A 126 -6.42 24.33 -8.95
C GLU A 126 -7.87 24.12 -9.45
N ALA A 127 -8.05 23.82 -10.73
CA ALA A 127 -9.37 23.52 -11.30
C ALA A 127 -10.00 22.27 -10.65
N ALA A 128 -9.22 21.21 -10.41
CA ALA A 128 -9.70 20.02 -9.74
C ALA A 128 -10.08 20.29 -8.27
N MET A 129 -9.34 21.17 -7.58
CA MET A 129 -9.67 21.62 -6.23
C MET A 129 -10.98 22.41 -6.18
N GLU A 130 -11.19 23.32 -7.13
CA GLU A 130 -12.43 24.09 -7.23
C GLU A 130 -13.63 23.17 -7.52
N ASP A 131 -13.51 22.23 -8.47
CA ASP A 131 -14.58 21.26 -8.74
C ASP A 131 -14.83 20.36 -7.52
N ALA A 132 -13.78 19.94 -6.79
CA ALA A 132 -13.94 19.14 -5.58
C ALA A 132 -14.61 19.89 -4.43
N LYS A 133 -14.43 21.21 -4.33
CA LYS A 133 -15.16 22.05 -3.36
C LYS A 133 -16.64 22.17 -3.70
N LEU A 134 -16.97 22.27 -4.99
CA LEU A 134 -18.35 22.42 -5.47
C LEU A 134 -19.10 21.08 -5.56
N ASN A 135 -18.40 20.01 -5.93
CA ASN A 135 -18.96 18.69 -6.23
C ASN A 135 -18.21 17.57 -5.47
N PRO A 136 -18.15 17.61 -4.13
CA PRO A 136 -17.27 16.73 -3.36
C PRO A 136 -17.59 15.23 -3.48
N ASP A 137 -18.83 14.86 -3.77
CA ASP A 137 -19.23 13.46 -3.98
C ASP A 137 -18.53 12.78 -5.17
N ASN A 138 -17.98 13.57 -6.10
CA ASN A 138 -17.22 13.09 -7.24
C ASN A 138 -15.76 12.79 -6.92
N TYR A 139 -15.32 13.04 -5.69
CA TYR A 139 -13.93 12.97 -5.30
C TYR A 139 -13.71 12.12 -4.05
N VAL A 140 -12.46 11.73 -3.85
CA VAL A 140 -11.94 11.20 -2.60
C VAL A 140 -10.60 11.88 -2.33
N LEU A 141 -10.43 12.38 -1.11
CA LEU A 141 -9.17 12.95 -0.66
C LEU A 141 -8.44 11.90 0.19
N LYS A 142 -7.21 11.56 -0.20
CA LYS A 142 -6.46 10.45 0.39
C LYS A 142 -5.27 10.96 1.17
N THR A 143 -5.06 10.45 2.37
CA THR A 143 -3.81 10.65 3.12
C THR A 143 -2.74 9.65 2.65
N GLN A 144 -1.47 9.89 3.01
CA GLN A 144 -0.36 8.96 2.76
C GLN A 144 -0.36 7.72 3.69
N ARG A 145 -1.53 7.28 4.19
CA ARG A 145 -1.67 6.16 5.13
C ARG A 145 -2.23 4.90 4.46
N GLU A 146 -1.84 3.75 4.98
CA GLU A 146 -2.33 2.43 4.58
C GLU A 146 -3.29 1.84 5.62
N GLY A 147 -4.06 0.81 5.22
CA GLY A 147 -4.89 0.03 6.14
C GLY A 147 -6.36 0.44 6.25
N GLY A 148 -6.82 1.37 5.41
CA GLY A 148 -8.21 1.83 5.36
C GLY A 148 -8.58 2.81 6.49
N GLY A 149 -9.65 3.58 6.29
CA GLY A 149 -10.18 4.52 7.29
C GLY A 149 -9.46 5.88 7.35
N ASN A 150 -8.67 6.23 6.33
CA ASN A 150 -7.89 7.47 6.33
C ASN A 150 -8.21 8.40 5.14
N ASN A 151 -9.30 8.15 4.43
CA ASN A 151 -9.75 8.99 3.32
C ASN A 151 -10.90 9.92 3.76
N TYR A 152 -11.01 11.07 3.12
CA TYR A 152 -12.11 12.02 3.30
C TYR A 152 -13.04 12.00 2.09
N PHE A 153 -14.33 12.17 2.34
CA PHE A 153 -15.40 12.03 1.34
C PHE A 153 -16.48 13.09 1.58
N GLY A 154 -17.18 13.51 0.51
CA GLY A 154 -18.33 14.39 0.63
C GLY A 154 -17.96 15.70 1.35
N ASP A 155 -18.81 16.14 2.27
CA ASP A 155 -18.69 17.42 2.99
C ASP A 155 -17.37 17.60 3.76
N ASP A 156 -16.62 16.52 4.03
CA ASP A 156 -15.29 16.62 4.63
C ASP A 156 -14.25 17.22 3.66
N ILE A 157 -14.42 17.02 2.34
CA ILE A 157 -13.44 17.44 1.34
C ILE A 157 -13.28 18.96 1.29
N PRO A 158 -14.35 19.78 1.14
CA PRO A 158 -14.20 21.23 1.12
C PRO A 158 -13.54 21.76 2.39
N PHE A 159 -13.90 21.21 3.55
CA PHE A 159 -13.32 21.60 4.84
C PHE A 159 -11.81 21.34 4.91
N VAL A 160 -11.34 20.18 4.43
CA VAL A 160 -9.90 19.89 4.38
C VAL A 160 -9.19 20.76 3.34
N LEU A 161 -9.80 21.01 2.18
CA LEU A 161 -9.19 21.84 1.13
C LEU A 161 -9.15 23.34 1.48
N GLU A 162 -9.97 23.81 2.42
CA GLU A 162 -9.89 25.16 2.98
C GLU A 162 -8.78 25.30 4.03
N GLN A 163 -8.41 24.19 4.68
CA GLN A 163 -7.27 24.14 5.58
C GLN A 163 -5.98 24.06 4.77
N THR A 164 -5.44 25.22 4.37
CA THR A 164 -4.23 25.32 3.54
C THR A 164 -2.97 24.75 4.19
N GLU A 165 -3.00 24.44 5.49
CA GLU A 165 -1.86 23.86 6.19
C GLU A 165 -1.74 22.35 5.89
N LYS A 166 -0.60 21.94 5.31
CA LYS A 166 -0.22 20.55 5.03
C LYS A 166 -1.04 19.83 3.95
N LEU A 167 -1.51 20.58 2.94
CA LEU A 167 -2.14 19.96 1.77
C LEU A 167 -1.21 18.96 1.06
N ASP A 168 0.11 19.17 1.10
CA ASP A 168 1.15 18.26 0.61
C ASP A 168 1.04 16.81 1.15
N SER A 169 0.40 16.61 2.29
CA SER A 169 0.16 15.29 2.89
C SER A 169 -1.04 14.53 2.29
N TYR A 170 -1.73 15.12 1.32
CA TYR A 170 -2.91 14.57 0.67
C TYR A 170 -2.72 14.41 -0.84
N SER A 171 -3.54 13.55 -1.44
CA SER A 171 -3.75 13.50 -2.89
C SER A 171 -5.26 13.48 -3.16
N LEU A 172 -5.73 14.34 -4.06
CA LEU A 172 -7.09 14.35 -4.56
C LEU A 172 -7.23 13.34 -5.69
N MET A 173 -8.32 12.57 -5.71
CA MET A 173 -8.59 11.63 -6.80
C MET A 173 -10.06 11.68 -7.17
N ARG A 174 -10.36 11.62 -8.48
CA ARG A 174 -11.75 11.42 -8.92
C ARG A 174 -12.23 10.05 -8.41
N LYS A 175 -13.45 10.03 -7.88
CA LYS A 175 -14.07 8.82 -7.37
C LYS A 175 -14.45 7.89 -8.52
N ILE A 176 -14.05 6.63 -8.40
CA ILE A 176 -14.45 5.57 -9.34
C ILE A 176 -15.91 5.20 -9.08
N ASN A 177 -16.76 5.40 -10.09
CA ASN A 177 -18.17 5.02 -10.05
C ASN A 177 -18.35 3.57 -10.50
N ALA A 178 -18.10 2.64 -9.57
CA ALA A 178 -18.28 1.21 -9.82
C ALA A 178 -19.77 0.84 -9.97
N GLN A 179 -20.06 -0.16 -10.82
CA GLN A 179 -21.42 -0.68 -10.98
C GLN A 179 -21.93 -1.30 -9.67
N GLN A 180 -23.09 -0.84 -9.23
CA GLN A 180 -23.76 -1.39 -8.06
C GLN A 180 -24.60 -2.62 -8.44
N PHE A 181 -24.70 -3.57 -7.51
CA PHE A 181 -25.53 -4.76 -7.66
C PHE A 181 -26.24 -5.11 -6.34
N GLU A 182 -27.34 -5.84 -6.41
CA GLU A 182 -28.02 -6.33 -5.19
C GLU A 182 -27.26 -7.53 -4.63
N GLY A 183 -26.92 -7.48 -3.33
CA GLY A 183 -26.16 -8.51 -2.66
C GLY A 183 -26.59 -8.73 -1.21
N ALA A 184 -25.96 -9.70 -0.57
CA ALA A 184 -26.16 -10.00 0.84
C ALA A 184 -24.83 -10.28 1.55
N PHE A 185 -24.67 -9.70 2.74
CA PHE A 185 -23.51 -9.93 3.62
C PHE A 185 -23.92 -10.78 4.81
N LEU A 186 -23.13 -11.79 5.14
CA LEU A 186 -23.24 -12.53 6.40
C LEU A 186 -22.11 -12.09 7.33
N GLY A 187 -22.45 -11.42 8.43
CA GLY A 187 -21.48 -10.98 9.43
C GLY A 187 -22.01 -11.21 10.84
N LYS A 188 -21.21 -11.82 11.72
CA LYS A 188 -21.58 -12.11 13.12
C LYS A 188 -22.97 -12.80 13.23
N GLY A 189 -23.27 -13.71 12.30
CA GLY A 189 -24.53 -14.46 12.22
C GLY A 189 -25.74 -13.69 11.67
N LYS A 190 -25.59 -12.43 11.25
CA LYS A 190 -26.66 -11.61 10.68
C LYS A 190 -26.50 -11.46 9.18
N VAL A 191 -27.62 -11.53 8.46
CA VAL A 191 -27.67 -11.27 7.01
C VAL A 191 -28.14 -9.84 6.78
N LEU A 192 -27.35 -9.06 6.05
CA LEU A 192 -27.68 -7.72 5.59
C LEU A 192 -27.82 -7.75 4.07
N LYS A 193 -28.98 -7.36 3.55
CA LYS A 193 -29.23 -7.26 2.10
C LYS A 193 -29.21 -5.80 1.65
N GLY A 194 -28.79 -5.57 0.41
CA GLY A 194 -28.92 -4.28 -0.24
C GLY A 194 -27.92 -4.08 -1.38
N LYS A 195 -27.84 -2.85 -1.87
CA LYS A 195 -26.88 -2.47 -2.90
C LYS A 195 -25.45 -2.60 -2.40
N CYS A 196 -24.64 -3.23 -3.23
CA CYS A 196 -23.26 -3.57 -2.99
C CYS A 196 -22.39 -3.04 -4.13
N LEU A 197 -21.10 -2.88 -3.83
CA LEU A 197 -20.06 -2.65 -4.82
C LEU A 197 -18.84 -3.49 -4.46
N SER A 198 -18.07 -3.89 -5.48
CA SER A 198 -16.93 -4.76 -5.31
C SER A 198 -15.65 -4.12 -5.82
N GLU A 199 -14.56 -4.45 -5.14
CA GLU A 199 -13.20 -4.10 -5.49
C GLU A 199 -12.42 -5.40 -5.70
N ILE A 200 -11.80 -5.54 -6.85
CA ILE A 200 -10.95 -6.68 -7.19
C ILE A 200 -9.49 -6.33 -6.91
N GLY A 201 -8.85 -7.12 -6.05
CA GLY A 201 -7.41 -7.11 -5.83
C GLY A 201 -6.76 -8.31 -6.51
N ILE A 202 -5.70 -8.07 -7.27
CA ILE A 202 -4.90 -9.12 -7.92
C ILE A 202 -3.59 -9.22 -7.14
N PHE A 203 -3.27 -10.42 -6.65
CA PHE A 203 -1.99 -10.66 -6.00
C PHE A 203 -0.92 -10.95 -7.04
N GLY A 204 0.20 -10.22 -6.96
CA GLY A 204 1.42 -10.50 -7.69
C GLY A 204 2.51 -11.02 -6.74
N THR A 205 3.44 -11.82 -7.26
CA THR A 205 4.67 -12.18 -6.56
C THR A 205 5.85 -11.96 -7.48
N ILE A 206 6.75 -11.08 -7.04
CA ILE A 206 8.01 -10.80 -7.71
C ILE A 206 9.19 -11.14 -6.79
N LEU A 207 10.20 -11.82 -7.32
CA LEU A 207 11.48 -12.05 -6.65
C LEU A 207 12.59 -11.64 -7.61
N VAL A 208 13.41 -10.69 -7.18
CA VAL A 208 14.53 -10.17 -7.96
C VAL A 208 15.82 -10.48 -7.23
N LYS A 209 16.74 -11.13 -7.92
CA LYS A 209 18.12 -11.31 -7.46
C LYS A 209 18.93 -10.09 -7.88
N ILE A 210 19.65 -9.50 -6.92
CA ILE A 210 20.55 -8.37 -7.15
C ILE A 210 21.98 -8.90 -7.11
N GLY A 211 22.69 -8.83 -8.23
CA GLY A 211 24.08 -9.24 -8.39
C GLY A 211 25.06 -8.20 -7.84
N SER A 212 26.34 -8.58 -7.77
CA SER A 212 27.43 -7.77 -7.19
C SER A 212 27.68 -6.43 -7.89
N LYS A 213 27.23 -6.26 -9.14
CA LYS A 213 27.33 -5.02 -9.92
C LYS A 213 25.98 -4.31 -10.09
N SER A 214 25.05 -4.52 -9.15
CA SER A 214 23.65 -4.05 -9.26
C SER A 214 22.88 -4.62 -10.46
N GLU A 215 23.36 -5.72 -11.03
CA GLU A 215 22.63 -6.50 -12.03
C GLU A 215 21.34 -7.03 -11.42
N ARG A 216 20.23 -6.93 -12.12
CA ARG A 216 18.92 -7.35 -11.62
C ARG A 216 18.42 -8.50 -12.49
N GLU A 217 18.20 -9.65 -11.85
CA GLU A 217 17.64 -10.83 -12.48
C GLU A 217 16.26 -11.11 -11.86
N VAL A 218 15.21 -11.10 -12.68
CA VAL A 218 13.86 -11.45 -12.24
C VAL A 218 13.76 -12.97 -12.19
N ILE A 219 13.71 -13.54 -10.99
CA ILE A 219 13.62 -15.00 -10.76
C ILE A 219 12.16 -15.46 -10.79
N ILE A 220 11.26 -14.66 -10.22
CA ILE A 220 9.83 -14.92 -10.19
C ILE A 220 9.12 -13.62 -10.56
N ASN A 221 8.15 -13.69 -11.47
CA ASN A 221 7.17 -12.64 -11.73
C ASN A 221 5.88 -13.34 -12.17
N LYS A 222 4.89 -13.42 -11.29
CA LYS A 222 3.65 -14.15 -11.56
C LYS A 222 2.47 -13.58 -10.78
N ASP A 223 1.29 -13.73 -11.38
CA ASP A 223 0.02 -13.56 -10.69
C ASP A 223 -0.21 -14.77 -9.77
N THR A 224 -0.59 -14.53 -8.52
CA THR A 224 -0.68 -15.56 -7.48
C THR A 224 -2.04 -15.68 -6.81
N GLY A 225 -3.04 -14.96 -7.33
CA GLY A 225 -4.42 -15.13 -6.92
C GLY A 225 -5.20 -13.82 -6.98
N ILE A 226 -6.45 -13.90 -6.54
CA ILE A 226 -7.40 -12.79 -6.56
C ILE A 226 -8.07 -12.71 -5.19
N LEU A 227 -8.31 -11.49 -4.73
CA LEU A 227 -9.18 -11.18 -3.60
C LEU A 227 -10.25 -10.20 -4.07
N MET A 228 -11.52 -10.59 -3.99
CA MET A 228 -12.62 -9.68 -4.23
C MET A 228 -13.19 -9.24 -2.87
N ARG A 229 -13.16 -7.93 -2.62
CA ARG A 229 -13.80 -7.32 -1.44
C ARG A 229 -15.10 -6.69 -1.88
N THR A 230 -16.17 -6.92 -1.14
CA THR A 230 -17.48 -6.34 -1.41
C THR A 230 -17.94 -5.55 -0.20
N LYS A 231 -18.47 -4.35 -0.41
CA LYS A 231 -19.02 -3.48 0.63
C LYS A 231 -20.39 -2.95 0.24
N GLY A 232 -21.14 -2.44 1.22
CA GLY A 232 -22.42 -1.78 0.95
C GLY A 232 -22.20 -0.51 0.12
N ALA A 233 -23.09 -0.22 -0.82
CA ALA A 233 -22.93 0.93 -1.73
C ALA A 233 -22.86 2.28 -1.00
N ASN A 234 -23.47 2.38 0.19
CA ASN A 234 -23.49 3.59 1.02
C ASN A 234 -22.33 3.66 2.02
N THR A 235 -21.31 2.78 1.90
CA THR A 235 -20.15 2.77 2.80
C THR A 235 -18.93 3.38 2.10
N ASN A 236 -18.43 4.48 2.67
CA ASN A 236 -17.30 5.22 2.11
C ASN A 236 -15.99 4.45 2.26
N GLU A 237 -15.74 3.87 3.44
CA GLU A 237 -14.52 3.10 3.70
C GLU A 237 -14.66 1.61 3.39
N GLY A 238 -13.55 1.00 2.97
CA GLY A 238 -13.47 -0.42 2.63
C GLY A 238 -12.45 -1.13 3.52
N GLY A 239 -12.88 -2.16 4.24
CA GLY A 239 -12.02 -2.96 5.10
C GLY A 239 -12.77 -4.18 5.63
N VAL A 240 -12.12 -5.35 5.66
CA VAL A 240 -12.72 -6.59 6.18
C VAL A 240 -12.45 -6.75 7.69
N TYR A 241 -11.50 -5.97 8.23
CA TYR A 241 -11.17 -6.02 9.66
C TYR A 241 -12.25 -5.29 10.46
N GLY A 242 -12.94 -6.04 11.33
CA GLY A 242 -13.92 -5.59 12.32
C GLY A 242 -14.20 -6.66 13.36
#